data_AF-A0A2V7H3X7-F1
#
_entry.id   AF-A0A2V7H3X7-F1
#
_cell.length_a   1.000
_cell.length_b   1.000
_cell.length_c   1.000
_cell.angle_alpha   90.00
_cell.angle_beta   90.00
_cell.angle_gamma   90.00
#
_symmetry.space_group_name_H-M   'P 1'
#
loop_
_entity.id
_entity.type
_entity.pdbx_description
1 polymer ?
#
loop_
_entity_poly.entity_id
_entity_poly.type
_entity_poly.pdbx_seq_one_letter_code
_entity_poly.pdbx_strand_id
1 'polypeptide(L)'
;MGASYAVGGDVKLLAFLAVLTLLALAPARLAAQREPVEVHVSFFLHGNDYQKLPEVAKGAYVTGVVDGLLDARAAFGAPKKRTAWLEDCVVGMSSEQLAAIADKYLRENPEKWNWPMNDMVYSAMFDACRAHRK
;
A
#
# COMPACT_ATOMS: atom_id res chain seq x y z
N MET A 1 61.08 37.60 -9.26
CA MET A 1 59.66 37.69 -9.63
C MET A 1 59.27 36.41 -10.37
N GLY A 2 58.17 35.77 -9.97
CA GLY A 2 57.56 34.66 -10.72
C GLY A 2 57.45 33.33 -9.97
N ALA A 3 56.53 33.25 -9.01
CA ALA A 3 56.05 31.99 -8.45
C ALA A 3 55.11 31.31 -9.46
N SER A 4 55.28 30.01 -9.73
CA SER A 4 54.34 29.25 -10.55
C SER A 4 54.40 27.75 -10.24
N TYR A 5 54.01 27.35 -9.03
CA TYR A 5 53.79 25.94 -8.67
C TYR A 5 52.73 25.81 -7.55
N ALA A 6 51.55 26.41 -7.71
CA ALA A 6 50.51 26.36 -6.67
C ALA A 6 49.08 26.38 -7.24
N VAL A 7 48.87 25.77 -8.41
CA VAL A 7 47.53 25.73 -9.04
C VAL A 7 47.06 24.30 -9.31
N GLY A 8 47.97 23.38 -9.63
CA GLY A 8 47.60 22.00 -9.99
C GLY A 8 47.30 21.07 -8.80
N GLY A 9 47.86 21.36 -7.62
CA GLY A 9 47.64 20.57 -6.40
C GLY A 9 46.29 20.86 -5.76
N ASP A 10 45.94 22.14 -5.68
CA ASP A 10 44.71 22.62 -5.07
C ASP A 10 43.46 22.17 -5.84
N VAL A 11 43.51 22.17 -7.18
CA VAL A 11 42.39 21.70 -8.01
C VAL A 11 42.14 20.19 -7.83
N LYS A 12 43.20 19.38 -7.71
CA LYS A 12 43.07 17.94 -7.46
C LYS A 12 42.54 17.65 -6.07
N LEU A 13 43.00 18.39 -5.06
CA LEU A 13 42.53 18.25 -3.69
C LEU A 13 41.06 18.68 -3.56
N LEU A 14 40.67 19.80 -4.17
CA LEU A 14 39.29 20.26 -4.21
C LEU A 14 38.36 19.28 -4.94
N ALA A 15 38.80 18.72 -6.07
CA ALA A 15 38.03 17.71 -6.79
C ALA A 15 37.87 16.41 -5.96
N PHE A 16 38.92 15.98 -5.26
CA PHE A 16 38.87 14.81 -4.41
C PHE A 16 37.93 15.02 -3.21
N LEU A 17 37.99 16.20 -2.59
CA LEU A 17 37.09 16.59 -1.51
C LEU A 17 35.64 16.66 -1.99
N ALA A 18 35.38 17.19 -3.20
CA ALA A 18 34.05 17.26 -3.79
C ALA A 18 33.46 15.86 -4.07
N VAL A 19 34.27 14.93 -4.59
CA VAL A 19 33.83 13.53 -4.81
C VAL A 19 33.55 12.82 -3.48
N LEU A 20 34.38 13.03 -2.46
CA LEU A 20 34.14 12.50 -1.11
C LEU A 20 32.85 13.08 -0.48
N THR A 21 32.57 14.37 -0.69
CA THR A 21 31.30 14.97 -0.21
C THR A 21 30.09 14.42 -0.94
N LEU A 22 30.17 14.22 -2.26
CA LEU A 22 29.11 13.59 -3.07
C LEU A 22 28.84 12.14 -2.67
N LEU A 23 29.89 11.35 -2.41
CA LEU A 23 29.77 9.96 -1.94
C LEU A 23 29.18 9.86 -0.53
N ALA A 24 29.50 10.81 0.37
CA ALA A 24 28.97 10.85 1.73
C ALA A 24 27.48 11.25 1.80
N LEU A 25 26.94 11.91 0.76
CA LEU A 25 25.53 12.31 0.68
C LEU A 25 24.60 11.23 0.07
N ALA A 26 25.16 10.18 -0.53
CA ALA A 26 24.40 9.11 -1.17
C ALA A 26 23.55 8.23 -0.21
N PRO A 27 24.01 7.83 1.00
CA PRO A 27 23.26 6.87 1.81
C PRO A 27 22.05 7.50 2.53
N ALA A 28 21.99 8.82 2.67
CA ALA A 28 20.91 9.51 3.38
C ALA A 28 19.57 9.51 2.62
N ARG A 29 19.57 9.23 1.31
CA ARG A 29 18.34 9.19 0.49
C ARG A 29 17.59 7.86 0.59
N LEU A 30 18.22 6.78 1.09
CA LEU A 30 17.60 5.47 1.19
C LEU A 30 16.88 5.23 2.53
N ALA A 31 17.23 6.01 3.55
CA ALA A 31 16.42 6.12 4.77
C ALA A 31 15.23 7.05 4.47
N ALA A 32 14.28 6.56 3.68
CA ALA A 32 12.93 7.11 3.72
C ALA A 32 12.47 7.02 5.18
N GLN A 33 12.47 8.14 5.90
CA GLN A 33 11.83 8.24 7.19
C GLN A 33 10.35 7.90 6.97
N ARG A 34 9.98 6.65 7.21
CA ARG A 34 8.60 6.29 7.47
C ARG A 34 8.31 6.83 8.84
N GLU A 35 7.62 7.98 8.92
CA GLU A 35 6.99 8.33 10.18
C GLU A 35 6.14 7.13 10.63
N PRO A 36 6.18 6.76 11.91
CA PRO A 36 5.36 5.68 12.41
C PRO A 36 3.90 5.98 12.07
N VAL A 37 3.20 5.01 11.47
CA VAL A 37 1.74 5.12 11.30
C VAL A 37 1.13 4.99 12.68
N GLU A 38 0.84 6.12 13.31
CA GLU A 38 0.20 6.15 14.61
C GLU A 38 -1.28 5.75 14.48
N VAL A 39 -1.77 4.93 15.41
CA VAL A 39 -3.17 4.51 15.44
C VAL A 39 -4.03 5.66 15.98
N HIS A 40 -4.48 6.55 15.09
CA HIS A 40 -5.27 7.74 15.46
C HIS A 40 -6.79 7.60 15.24
N VAL A 41 -7.26 6.49 14.67
CA VAL A 41 -8.66 6.31 14.25
C VAL A 41 -9.08 4.84 14.30
N SER A 42 -10.39 4.58 14.42
CA SER A 42 -10.97 3.22 14.39
C SER A 42 -10.63 2.44 13.11
N PHE A 43 -10.21 3.10 12.01
CA PHE A 43 -9.80 2.49 10.74
C PHE A 43 -8.73 3.33 10.02
N PHE A 44 -7.72 2.68 9.42
CA PHE A 44 -6.51 3.33 8.87
C PHE A 44 -6.65 3.94 7.47
N LEU A 45 -7.54 3.42 6.63
CA LEU A 45 -7.67 3.83 5.21
C LEU A 45 -9.14 4.02 4.85
N HIS A 46 -9.45 5.12 4.16
CA HIS A 46 -10.78 5.41 3.62
C HIS A 46 -10.79 5.26 2.09
N GLY A 47 -11.98 5.15 1.49
CA GLY A 47 -12.13 4.99 0.04
C GLY A 47 -11.44 6.09 -0.80
N ASN A 48 -11.50 7.35 -0.35
CA ASN A 48 -10.81 8.47 -1.01
C ASN A 48 -9.29 8.29 -1.06
N ASP A 49 -8.69 7.73 -0.01
CA ASP A 49 -7.24 7.56 0.06
C ASP A 49 -6.80 6.29 -0.66
N TYR A 50 -7.61 5.23 -0.60
CA TYR A 50 -7.42 4.02 -1.39
C TYR A 50 -7.34 4.31 -2.89
N GLN A 51 -8.21 5.19 -3.42
CA GLN A 51 -8.22 5.54 -4.84
C GLN A 51 -6.92 6.18 -5.34
N LYS A 52 -6.14 6.79 -4.43
CA LYS A 52 -4.85 7.44 -4.74
C LYS A 52 -3.68 6.45 -4.72
N LEU A 53 -3.89 5.22 -4.25
CA LEU A 53 -2.85 4.21 -4.16
C LEU A 53 -2.43 3.70 -5.55
N PRO A 54 -1.15 3.34 -5.74
CA PRO A 54 -0.74 2.60 -6.92
C PRO A 54 -1.42 1.23 -6.97
N GLU A 55 -1.61 0.67 -8.17
CA GLU A 55 -2.36 -0.58 -8.38
C GLU A 55 -1.85 -1.74 -7.52
N VAL A 56 -0.52 -1.89 -7.41
CA VAL A 56 0.09 -2.94 -6.58
C VAL A 56 -0.31 -2.80 -5.10
N ALA A 57 -0.36 -1.57 -4.57
CA ALA A 57 -0.77 -1.32 -3.19
C ALA A 57 -2.28 -1.55 -2.99
N LYS A 58 -3.10 -1.24 -4.00
CA LYS A 58 -4.53 -1.57 -4.00
C LYS A 58 -4.75 -3.08 -3.92
N GLY A 59 -4.06 -3.84 -4.76
CA GLY A 59 -4.13 -5.31 -4.76
C GLY A 59 -3.70 -5.90 -3.41
N ALA A 60 -2.58 -5.44 -2.86
CA ALA A 60 -2.10 -5.87 -1.55
C ALA A 60 -3.09 -5.56 -0.42
N TYR A 61 -3.65 -4.34 -0.40
CA TYR A 61 -4.63 -3.95 0.62
C TYR A 61 -5.90 -4.82 0.56
N VAL A 62 -6.49 -4.97 -0.63
CA VAL A 62 -7.73 -5.75 -0.78
C VAL A 62 -7.50 -7.22 -0.42
N THR A 63 -6.38 -7.79 -0.84
CA THR A 63 -6.00 -9.17 -0.49
C THR A 63 -5.91 -9.32 1.03
N GLY A 64 -5.23 -8.40 1.73
CA GLY A 64 -5.12 -8.44 3.19
C GLY A 64 -6.48 -8.33 3.91
N VAL A 65 -7.42 -7.54 3.39
CA VAL A 65 -8.78 -7.49 3.93
C VAL A 65 -9.52 -8.81 3.70
N VAL A 66 -9.42 -9.40 2.50
CA VAL A 66 -10.04 -10.69 2.18
C VAL A 66 -9.47 -11.80 3.07
N ASP A 67 -8.15 -11.86 3.26
CA ASP A 67 -7.49 -12.80 4.17
C ASP A 67 -8.02 -12.65 5.60
N GLY A 68 -8.14 -11.42 6.10
CA GLY A 68 -8.71 -11.16 7.43
C GLY A 68 -10.16 -11.60 7.58
N LEU A 69 -10.98 -11.43 6.52
CA LEU A 69 -12.36 -11.92 6.50
C LEU A 69 -12.44 -13.45 6.51
N LEU A 70 -11.56 -14.13 5.78
CA LEU A 70 -11.48 -15.59 5.74
C LEU A 70 -10.97 -16.17 7.07
N ASP A 71 -10.00 -15.49 7.70
CA ASP A 71 -9.38 -15.91 8.97
C ASP A 71 -10.26 -15.59 10.20
N ALA A 72 -11.34 -14.82 10.04
CA ALA A 72 -12.23 -14.42 11.13
C ALA A 72 -12.77 -15.62 11.97
N ARG A 73 -12.87 -16.81 11.35
CA ARG A 73 -13.20 -18.05 12.07
C ARG A 73 -12.12 -18.44 13.07
N ALA A 74 -10.86 -18.50 12.63
CA ALA A 74 -9.76 -18.95 13.47
C ALA A 74 -9.44 -17.88 14.52
N ALA A 75 -9.47 -16.61 14.14
CA ALA A 75 -9.17 -15.49 15.03
C ALA A 75 -10.27 -15.21 16.07
N PHE A 76 -11.56 -15.34 15.71
CA PHE A 76 -12.69 -14.87 16.54
C PHE A 76 -13.80 -15.89 16.77
N GLY A 77 -13.63 -17.16 16.35
CA GLY A 77 -14.62 -18.21 16.55
C GLY A 77 -15.87 -18.07 15.68
N ALA A 78 -15.80 -17.32 14.57
CA ALA A 78 -16.94 -17.13 13.67
C ALA A 78 -17.46 -18.46 13.07
N PRO A 79 -18.78 -18.67 12.95
CA PRO A 79 -19.33 -19.86 12.31
C PRO A 79 -18.91 -19.97 10.83
N LYS A 80 -18.45 -21.16 10.39
CA LYS A 80 -17.96 -21.39 9.01
C LYS A 80 -18.94 -20.93 7.92
N LYS A 81 -20.25 -21.09 8.15
CA LYS A 81 -21.29 -20.66 7.21
C LYS A 81 -21.28 -19.16 6.90
N ARG A 82 -20.67 -18.32 7.76
CA ARG A 82 -20.60 -16.86 7.53
C ARG A 82 -19.53 -16.44 6.53
N THR A 83 -18.51 -17.26 6.29
CA THR A 83 -17.37 -16.93 5.43
C THR A 83 -17.17 -17.88 4.26
N ALA A 84 -17.80 -19.06 4.26
CA ALA A 84 -17.66 -20.06 3.18
C ALA A 84 -18.01 -19.51 1.78
N TRP A 85 -19.03 -18.66 1.67
CA TRP A 85 -19.41 -18.02 0.40
C TRP A 85 -18.29 -17.17 -0.20
N LEU A 86 -17.47 -16.56 0.66
CA LEU A 86 -16.37 -15.71 0.24
C LEU A 86 -15.24 -16.58 -0.30
N GLU A 87 -14.86 -17.62 0.46
CA GLU A 87 -13.86 -18.61 0.05
C GLU A 87 -14.19 -19.20 -1.33
N ASP A 88 -15.41 -19.72 -1.49
CA ASP A 88 -15.86 -20.33 -2.76
C ASP A 88 -15.86 -19.33 -3.94
N CYS A 89 -16.04 -18.04 -3.66
CA CYS A 89 -16.07 -17.00 -4.67
C CYS A 89 -14.68 -16.54 -5.10
N VAL A 90 -13.75 -16.35 -4.15
CA VAL A 90 -12.46 -15.70 -4.42
C VAL A 90 -11.34 -16.66 -4.80
N VAL A 91 -11.53 -17.98 -4.58
CA VAL A 91 -10.52 -18.99 -4.95
C VAL A 91 -10.18 -18.88 -6.44
N GLY A 92 -8.88 -18.73 -6.72
CA GLY A 92 -8.35 -18.59 -8.08
C GLY A 92 -8.37 -17.17 -8.65
N MET A 93 -8.91 -16.19 -7.93
CA MET A 93 -8.79 -14.78 -8.33
C MET A 93 -7.39 -14.24 -8.04
N SER A 94 -6.87 -13.40 -8.94
CA SER A 94 -5.64 -12.64 -8.70
C SER A 94 -5.90 -11.42 -7.82
N SER A 95 -4.84 -10.84 -7.24
CA SER A 95 -4.95 -9.60 -6.46
C SER A 95 -5.48 -8.43 -7.29
N GLU A 96 -5.18 -8.40 -8.59
CA GLU A 96 -5.70 -7.41 -9.54
C GLU A 96 -7.20 -7.58 -9.76
N GLN A 97 -7.70 -8.82 -9.85
CA GLN A 97 -9.14 -9.07 -9.97
C GLN A 97 -9.89 -8.64 -8.71
N LEU A 98 -9.34 -8.94 -7.52
CA LEU A 98 -9.91 -8.49 -6.25
C LEU A 98 -9.93 -6.97 -6.15
N ALA A 99 -8.82 -6.30 -6.52
CA ALA A 99 -8.76 -4.84 -6.58
C ALA A 99 -9.77 -4.26 -7.57
N ALA A 100 -9.93 -4.87 -8.75
CA ALA A 100 -10.88 -4.42 -9.75
C ALA A 100 -12.34 -4.50 -9.26
N ILE A 101 -12.68 -5.50 -8.46
CA ILE A 101 -14.00 -5.61 -7.79
C ILE A 101 -14.20 -4.45 -6.80
N ALA A 102 -13.20 -4.17 -5.97
CA ALA A 102 -13.27 -3.05 -5.02
C ALA A 102 -13.35 -1.70 -5.74
N ASP A 103 -12.50 -1.46 -6.74
CA ASP A 103 -12.51 -0.24 -7.56
C ASP A 103 -13.85 -0.04 -8.27
N LYS A 104 -14.47 -1.11 -8.78
CA LYS A 104 -15.82 -1.05 -9.35
C LYS A 104 -16.83 -0.57 -8.31
N TYR A 105 -16.84 -1.17 -7.13
CA TYR A 105 -17.77 -0.79 -6.06
C TYR A 105 -17.59 0.67 -5.64
N LEU A 106 -16.35 1.17 -5.52
CA LEU A 106 -16.11 2.59 -5.21
C LEU A 106 -16.63 3.51 -6.31
N ARG A 107 -16.39 3.19 -7.59
CA ARG A 107 -16.92 3.99 -8.71
C ARG A 107 -18.45 4.08 -8.71
N GLU A 108 -19.11 3.00 -8.30
CA GLU A 108 -20.57 2.91 -8.26
C GLU A 108 -21.19 3.53 -6.98
N ASN A 109 -20.38 3.85 -5.96
CA ASN A 109 -20.85 4.35 -4.66
C ASN A 109 -20.02 5.58 -4.18
N PRO A 110 -20.00 6.72 -4.92
CA PRO A 110 -19.22 7.90 -4.57
C PRO A 110 -19.60 8.52 -3.22
N GLU A 111 -20.84 8.38 -2.78
CA GLU A 111 -21.34 8.87 -1.49
C GLU A 111 -20.69 8.18 -0.28
N LYS A 112 -19.99 7.06 -0.47
CA LYS A 112 -19.32 6.28 0.57
C LYS A 112 -17.79 6.43 0.55
N TRP A 113 -17.22 7.31 -0.27
CA TRP A 113 -15.76 7.41 -0.37
C TRP A 113 -15.06 7.85 0.94
N ASN A 114 -15.78 8.50 1.84
CA ASN A 114 -15.32 8.84 3.18
C ASN A 114 -15.52 7.71 4.22
N TRP A 115 -15.92 6.50 3.79
CA TRP A 115 -16.10 5.35 4.68
C TRP A 115 -14.81 4.52 4.79
N PRO A 116 -14.66 3.72 5.87
CA PRO A 116 -13.55 2.79 6.02
C PRO A 116 -13.43 1.84 4.84
N MET A 117 -12.22 1.69 4.30
CA MET A 117 -11.99 0.92 3.08
C MET A 117 -12.18 -0.58 3.29
N ASN A 118 -11.94 -1.12 4.50
CA ASN A 118 -12.24 -2.51 4.83
C ASN A 118 -13.74 -2.84 4.70
N ASP A 119 -14.61 -1.92 5.12
CA ASP A 119 -16.07 -2.10 5.01
C ASP A 119 -16.52 -2.00 3.54
N MET A 120 -15.88 -1.12 2.77
CA MET A 120 -16.11 -1.00 1.32
C MET A 120 -15.66 -2.28 0.59
N VAL A 121 -14.52 -2.88 0.94
CA VAL A 121 -14.08 -4.17 0.39
C VAL A 121 -15.06 -5.28 0.75
N TYR A 122 -15.48 -5.38 2.02
CA TYR A 122 -16.49 -6.35 2.43
C TYR A 122 -17.77 -6.21 1.58
N SER A 123 -18.28 -4.99 1.43
CA SER A 123 -19.49 -4.71 0.64
C SER A 123 -19.31 -5.05 -0.83
N ALA A 124 -18.15 -4.72 -1.41
CA ALA A 124 -17.81 -5.05 -2.79
C ALA A 124 -17.81 -6.57 -3.03
N MET A 125 -17.18 -7.34 -2.14
CA MET A 125 -17.17 -8.80 -2.22
C MET A 125 -18.56 -9.38 -1.99
N PHE A 126 -19.30 -8.85 -1.01
CA PHE A 126 -20.68 -9.25 -0.73
C PHE A 126 -21.55 -9.11 -1.98
N ASP A 127 -21.43 -8.02 -2.73
CA ASP A 127 -22.18 -7.82 -3.97
C ASP A 127 -21.66 -8.65 -5.15
N ALA A 128 -20.34 -8.70 -5.37
CA ALA A 128 -19.74 -9.44 -6.48
C ALA A 128 -19.95 -10.97 -6.35
N CYS A 129 -19.90 -11.49 -5.13
CA CYS A 129 -20.01 -12.92 -4.83
C CYS A 129 -21.45 -13.38 -4.58
N ARG A 130 -22.46 -12.62 -5.02
CA ARG A 130 -23.88 -12.89 -4.75
C ARG A 130 -24.31 -14.32 -5.09
N ALA A 131 -23.73 -14.91 -6.14
CA ALA A 131 -24.03 -16.28 -6.57
C ALA A 131 -23.63 -17.37 -5.56
N HIS A 132 -22.64 -17.11 -4.69
CA HIS A 132 -22.07 -18.06 -3.74
C HIS A 132 -22.71 -18.03 -2.34
N ARG A 133 -23.67 -17.13 -2.11
CA ARG A 133 -24.28 -16.91 -0.77
C ARG A 133 -25.57 -17.70 -0.52
N LYS A 134 -25.83 -18.75 -1.30
CA LYS A 134 -27.07 -19.52 -1.22
C LYS A 134 -27.04 -20.56 -0.09
#